data_AF-C1BSL4-F1
#
_entry.id   AF-C1BSL4-F1
#
_cell.length_a   1.000
_cell.length_b   1.000
_cell.length_c   1.000
_cell.angle_alpha   90.00
_cell.angle_beta   90.00
_cell.angle_gamma   90.00
#
_symmetry.space_group_name_H-M   'P 1'
#
loop_
_entity.id
_entity.type
_entity.pdbx_description
1 polymer ?
#
loop_
_entity_poly.entity_id
_entity_poly.type
_entity_poly.pdbx_seq_one_letter_code
_entity_poly.pdbx_strand_id
1 'polypeptide(L)'
;MEVPIDTSNMSEQELQFHYFKMHDSDGNNKLDGCELVKSLIHWHDESNHDHNSGQAIPEAKIFKDDELINMIDPILKTDDKNQDGFIDYPEFVLAQQAAKSKQPQQAQV
;
A
#
# COMPACT_ATOMS: atom_id res chain seq x y z
N MET A 1 11.47 -0.13 -18.18
CA MET A 1 10.57 0.83 -18.83
C MET A 1 9.23 0.69 -18.14
N GLU A 2 9.00 1.49 -17.09
CA GLU A 2 7.68 1.60 -16.47
C GLU A 2 6.79 2.35 -17.45
N VAL A 3 5.82 1.64 -18.02
CA VAL A 3 4.79 2.27 -18.84
C VAL A 3 3.86 2.95 -17.84
N PRO A 4 3.71 4.30 -17.87
CA PRO A 4 2.77 4.98 -17.00
C PRO A 4 1.38 4.43 -17.29
N ILE A 5 0.81 3.69 -16.34
CA ILE A 5 -0.56 3.20 -16.47
C ILE A 5 -1.45 4.40 -16.21
N ASP A 6 -2.20 4.79 -17.24
CA ASP A 6 -3.20 5.85 -17.16
C ASP A 6 -4.38 5.35 -16.31
N THR A 7 -4.35 5.69 -15.03
CA THR A 7 -5.37 5.33 -14.03
C THR A 7 -6.63 6.18 -14.14
N SER A 8 -6.65 7.18 -15.04
CA SER A 8 -7.74 8.17 -15.13
C SER A 8 -9.10 7.59 -15.58
N ASN A 9 -9.11 6.43 -16.25
CA ASN A 9 -10.32 5.77 -16.75
C ASN A 9 -10.69 4.50 -15.99
N MET A 10 -9.99 4.17 -14.90
CA MET A 10 -10.24 2.95 -14.12
C MET A 10 -11.35 3.18 -13.08
N SER A 11 -12.26 2.21 -12.95
CA SER A 11 -13.20 2.17 -11.83
C SER A 11 -12.46 2.01 -10.51
N GLU A 12 -13.12 2.35 -9.41
CA GLU A 12 -12.55 2.17 -8.07
C GLU A 12 -12.10 0.72 -7.83
N GLN A 13 -12.85 -0.27 -8.34
CA GLN A 13 -12.48 -1.68 -8.22
C GLN A 13 -11.24 -2.04 -9.04
N GLU A 14 -11.12 -1.49 -10.25
CA GLU A 14 -9.94 -1.67 -11.10
C GLU A 14 -8.70 -1.01 -10.52
N LEU A 15 -8.84 0.17 -9.92
CA LEU A 15 -7.76 0.82 -9.17
C LEU A 15 -7.32 -0.03 -7.99
N GLN A 16 -8.26 -0.54 -7.19
CA GLN A 16 -7.96 -1.42 -6.05
C GLN A 16 -7.24 -2.69 -6.49
N PHE A 17 -7.69 -3.32 -7.58
CA PHE A 17 -7.05 -4.49 -8.14
C PHE A 17 -5.67 -4.16 -8.71
N HIS A 18 -5.51 -3.02 -9.37
CA HIS A 18 -4.23 -2.56 -9.89
C HIS A 18 -3.24 -2.32 -8.75
N TYR A 19 -3.64 -1.63 -7.68
CA TYR A 19 -2.82 -1.43 -6.48
C TYR A 19 -2.39 -2.75 -5.86
N PHE A 20 -3.31 -3.71 -5.74
CA PHE A 20 -2.99 -5.05 -5.24
C PHE A 20 -1.93 -5.74 -6.13
N LYS A 21 -2.16 -5.76 -7.45
CA LYS A 21 -1.25 -6.40 -8.41
C LYS A 21 0.09 -5.70 -8.60
N MET A 22 0.15 -4.39 -8.37
CA MET A 22 1.39 -3.61 -8.45
C MET A 22 2.39 -4.03 -7.36
N HIS A 23 1.91 -4.42 -6.19
CA HIS A 23 2.73 -4.74 -5.03
C HIS A 23 3.01 -6.25 -4.87
N ASP A 24 2.16 -7.10 -5.47
CA ASP A 24 2.37 -8.54 -5.65
C ASP A 24 3.53 -8.80 -6.62
N SER A 25 4.74 -8.85 -6.06
CA SER A 25 6.01 -8.88 -6.79
C SER A 25 6.34 -10.28 -7.31
N ASP A 26 5.86 -11.33 -6.64
CA ASP A 26 6.09 -12.71 -7.02
C ASP A 26 4.93 -13.33 -7.83
N GLY A 27 3.80 -12.63 -7.93
CA GLY A 27 2.65 -13.00 -8.74
C GLY A 27 1.78 -14.09 -8.10
N ASN A 28 1.91 -14.34 -6.80
CA ASN A 28 1.17 -15.39 -6.10
C ASN A 28 -0.30 -14.98 -5.78
N ASN A 29 -0.69 -13.74 -6.12
CA ASN A 29 -2.00 -13.12 -5.84
C ASN A 29 -2.32 -13.00 -4.35
N LYS A 30 -1.29 -12.79 -3.54
CA LYS A 30 -1.33 -12.48 -2.12
C LYS A 30 -0.27 -11.40 -1.85
N LEU A 31 -0.42 -10.71 -0.72
CA LEU A 31 0.58 -9.75 -0.25
C LEU A 31 1.23 -10.28 1.02
N ASP A 32 2.54 -10.49 0.98
CA ASP A 32 3.32 -10.84 2.16
C ASP A 32 3.80 -9.60 2.92
N GLY A 33 4.34 -9.82 4.13
CA GLY A 33 4.86 -8.73 4.96
C GLY A 33 5.96 -7.90 4.29
N CYS A 34 6.82 -8.50 3.46
CA CYS A 34 7.88 -7.78 2.74
C CYS A 34 7.31 -6.93 1.61
N GLU A 35 6.28 -7.41 0.91
CA GLU A 35 5.57 -6.66 -0.13
C GLU A 35 4.82 -5.47 0.46
N LEU A 36 4.18 -5.67 1.62
CA LEU A 36 3.57 -4.58 2.38
C LEU A 36 4.61 -3.55 2.84
N VAL A 37 5.80 -3.96 3.31
CA VAL A 37 6.90 -3.04 3.63
C VAL A 37 7.30 -2.19 2.43
N LYS A 38 7.53 -2.83 1.29
CA LYS A 38 7.92 -2.14 0.05
C LYS A 38 6.84 -1.13 -0.37
N SER A 39 5.56 -1.51 -0.23
CA SER A 39 4.41 -0.65 -0.52
C SER A 39 4.40 0.61 0.37
N LEU A 40 4.62 0.43 1.68
CA LEU A 40 4.63 1.53 2.65
C LEU A 40 5.81 2.48 2.43
N ILE A 41 6.99 1.96 2.10
CA ILE A 41 8.17 2.77 1.77
C ILE A 41 7.93 3.54 0.47
N HIS A 42 7.38 2.89 -0.55
CA HIS A 42 7.08 3.53 -1.83
C HIS A 42 6.11 4.71 -1.69
N TRP A 43 5.03 4.56 -0.91
CA TRP A 43 4.12 5.66 -0.62
C TRP A 43 4.80 6.84 0.12
N HIS A 44 5.72 6.53 1.03
CA HIS A 44 6.51 7.53 1.75
C HIS A 44 7.50 8.28 0.85
N ASP A 45 8.12 7.60 -0.11
CA ASP A 45 9.02 8.24 -1.08
C ASP A 45 8.21 9.11 -2.05
N GLU A 46 7.12 8.61 -2.64
CA GLU A 46 6.28 9.38 -3.57
C GLU A 46 5.68 10.64 -2.93
N SER A 47 5.25 10.56 -1.67
CA SER A 47 4.72 11.72 -0.94
C SER A 47 5.76 12.81 -0.63
N ASN A 48 7.06 12.48 -0.69
CA ASN A 48 8.15 13.45 -0.50
C ASN A 48 8.87 13.84 -1.82
N HIS A 49 8.51 13.22 -2.94
CA HIS A 49 9.12 13.45 -4.25
C HIS A 49 8.35 14.49 -5.07
N ASP A 50 8.38 15.75 -4.65
CA ASP A 50 8.07 16.86 -5.55
C ASP A 50 9.28 17.09 -6.48
N HIS A 51 9.31 16.34 -7.59
CA HIS A 51 10.36 16.38 -8.62
C HIS A 51 10.61 17.79 -9.20
N ASN A 52 9.71 18.75 -8.96
CA ASN A 52 9.81 20.12 -9.44
C ASN A 52 10.38 21.11 -8.41
N SER A 53 10.60 20.70 -7.15
CA SER A 53 10.98 21.64 -6.08
C SER A 53 12.47 21.98 -6.02
N GLY A 54 13.33 21.29 -6.77
CA GLY A 54 14.79 21.49 -6.70
C GLY A 54 15.40 21.18 -5.32
N GLN A 55 14.61 20.62 -4.39
CA GLN A 55 15.06 20.17 -3.09
C GLN A 55 15.83 18.85 -3.23
N ALA A 56 16.85 18.66 -2.41
CA ALA A 56 17.61 17.42 -2.36
C ALA A 56 16.65 16.24 -2.14
N ILE A 57 16.87 15.15 -2.87
CA ILE A 57 16.17 13.88 -2.66
C ILE A 57 16.26 13.59 -1.15
N PRO A 58 15.13 13.49 -0.43
CA PRO A 58 15.15 13.12 0.98
C PRO A 58 15.96 11.84 1.10
N GLU A 59 16.92 11.80 2.02
CA GLU A 59 17.67 10.57 2.28
C GLU A 59 16.66 9.45 2.56
N ALA A 60 16.69 8.39 1.75
CA ALA A 60 15.82 7.24 1.92
C ALA A 60 15.89 6.81 3.39
N LYS A 61 14.78 6.96 4.11
CA LYS A 61 14.77 6.67 5.55
C LYS A 61 14.97 5.16 5.70
N ILE A 62 16.15 4.78 6.15
CA ILE A 62 16.45 3.37 6.45
C ILE A 62 15.72 3.04 7.75
N PHE A 63 14.55 2.42 7.61
CA PHE A 63 13.82 1.85 8.74
C PHE A 63 14.58 0.63 9.27
N LYS A 64 14.66 0.50 10.60
CA LYS A 64 15.18 -0.72 11.22
C LYS A 64 14.12 -1.83 11.15
N ASP A 65 14.57 -3.07 11.18
CA ASP A 65 13.68 -4.25 11.20
C ASP A 65 12.58 -4.13 12.27
N ASP A 66 12.92 -3.67 13.48
CA ASP A 66 11.94 -3.46 14.56
C ASP A 66 10.86 -2.43 14.19
N GLU A 67 11.22 -1.36 13.47
CA GLU A 67 10.25 -0.36 13.03
C GLU A 67 9.32 -0.93 11.95
N LEU A 68 9.88 -1.70 11.01
CA LEU A 68 9.10 -2.39 9.97
C LEU A 68 8.12 -3.38 10.60
N ILE A 69 8.56 -4.19 11.56
CA ILE A 69 7.71 -5.13 12.30
C ILE A 69 6.56 -4.38 12.97
N ASN A 70 6.85 -3.27 13.67
CA ASN A 70 5.81 -2.46 14.32
C ASN A 70 4.79 -1.84 13.35
N MET A 71 5.15 -1.67 12.08
CA MET A 71 4.25 -1.19 11.02
C MET A 71 3.43 -2.32 10.40
N ILE A 72 4.03 -3.49 10.19
CA ILE A 72 3.42 -4.61 9.45
C ILE A 72 2.58 -5.51 10.34
N ASP A 73 3.04 -5.83 11.55
CA ASP A 73 2.34 -6.73 12.47
C ASP A 73 0.88 -6.29 12.74
N PRO A 74 0.57 -5.00 12.94
CA PRO A 74 -0.81 -4.55 13.12
C PRO A 74 -1.68 -4.74 11.87
N ILE A 75 -1.10 -4.59 10.68
CA ILE A 75 -1.80 -4.77 9.40
C ILE A 75 -2.17 -6.24 9.25
N LEU A 76 -1.18 -7.13 9.31
CA LEU A 76 -1.40 -8.58 9.22
C LEU A 76 -2.40 -9.04 10.30
N LYS A 77 -2.22 -8.64 11.56
CA LYS A 77 -3.14 -9.01 12.64
C LYS A 77 -4.59 -8.58 12.39
N THR A 78 -4.81 -7.49 11.66
CA THR A 78 -6.14 -6.97 11.38
C THR A 78 -6.73 -7.57 10.13
N ASP A 79 -5.92 -7.76 9.09
CA ASP A 79 -6.39 -7.99 7.73
C ASP A 79 -6.22 -9.44 7.28
N ASP A 80 -5.18 -10.15 7.74
CA ASP A 80 -5.00 -11.60 7.55
C ASP A 80 -5.99 -12.36 8.47
N LYS A 81 -7.09 -12.83 7.89
CA LYS A 81 -8.18 -13.49 8.63
C LYS A 81 -7.92 -14.96 8.83
N ASN A 82 -7.22 -15.58 7.89
CA ASN A 82 -6.94 -17.01 7.91
C ASN A 82 -5.61 -17.34 8.63
N GLN A 83 -4.82 -16.32 8.98
CA GLN A 83 -3.54 -16.38 9.68
C GLN A 83 -2.47 -17.18 8.91
N ASP A 84 -2.49 -17.14 7.58
CA ASP A 84 -1.51 -17.80 6.71
C ASP A 84 -0.23 -16.97 6.50
N GLY A 85 -0.19 -15.74 7.02
CA GLY A 85 0.93 -14.81 6.89
C GLY A 85 0.87 -13.96 5.63
N PHE A 86 -0.24 -14.02 4.89
CA PHE A 86 -0.47 -13.25 3.68
C PHE A 86 -1.84 -12.54 3.74
N ILE A 87 -2.00 -11.53 2.89
CA ILE A 87 -3.29 -10.89 2.64
C ILE A 87 -3.70 -11.23 1.22
N ASP A 88 -4.74 -12.05 1.07
CA ASP A 88 -5.33 -12.32 -0.24
C ASP A 88 -6.24 -11.17 -0.71
N TYR A 89 -6.67 -11.22 -1.98
CA TYR A 89 -7.51 -10.15 -2.54
C TYR A 89 -8.84 -9.96 -1.79
N PRO A 90 -9.60 -11.02 -1.43
CA PRO A 90 -10.77 -10.90 -0.54
C PRO A 90 -10.46 -10.19 0.79
N GLU A 91 -9.39 -10.57 1.48
CA GLU A 91 -8.95 -9.96 2.74
C GLU A 91 -8.59 -8.48 2.55
N PHE A 92 -7.86 -8.15 1.49
CA PHE A 92 -7.53 -6.78 1.12
C PHE A 92 -8.77 -5.91 0.87
N VAL A 93 -9.77 -6.44 0.15
CA VAL A 93 -11.02 -5.71 -0.11
C VAL A 93 -11.80 -5.46 1.19
N LEU A 94 -11.84 -6.44 2.08
CA LEU A 94 -12.46 -6.29 3.40
C LEU A 94 -11.73 -5.24 4.24
N ALA A 95 -10.40 -5.23 4.23
CA ALA A 95 -9.57 -4.24 4.89
C ALA A 95 -9.86 -2.83 4.38
N GLN A 96 -9.93 -2.63 3.06
CA GLN A 96 -10.30 -1.36 2.42
C GLN A 96 -11.70 -0.88 2.81
N GLN A 97 -12.69 -1.77 2.85
CA GLN A 97 -14.04 -1.44 3.29
C GLN A 97 -14.08 -1.06 4.78
N ALA A 98 -13.32 -1.77 5.62
CA ALA A 98 -13.16 -1.47 7.04
C ALA A 98 -12.45 -0.13 7.28
N ALA A 99 -11.47 0.23 6.45
CA ALA A 99 -10.79 1.52 6.51
C ALA A 99 -11.71 2.68 6.10
N LYS A 100 -12.48 2.53 5.01
CA LYS A 100 -13.46 3.52 4.54
C LYS A 100 -14.58 3.77 5.55
N SER A 101 -15.03 2.74 6.26
CA SER A 101 -16.05 2.88 7.31
C SER A 101 -15.53 3.50 8.61
N LYS A 102 -14.21 3.50 8.84
CA LYS A 102 -13.56 4.12 10.00
C LYS A 102 -13.10 5.57 9.76
N GLN A 103 -13.10 6.07 8.53
CA GLN A 103 -12.90 7.49 8.23
C GLN A 103 -14.26 8.21 8.15
N PRO A 104 -14.68 8.99 9.16
CA PRO A 104 -15.77 9.92 8.96
C PRO A 104 -15.28 11.01 8.00
N GLN A 105 -15.82 10.99 6.79
CA GLN A 105 -16.06 12.13 5.90
C GLN A 105 -15.37 13.44 6.35
N GLN A 106 -14.16 13.71 5.87
CA GLN A 106 -13.76 15.10 5.63
C GLN A 106 -14.59 15.57 4.43
N ALA A 107 -15.82 15.99 4.74
CA ALA A 107 -16.64 16.77 3.84
C ALA A 107 -15.86 18.05 3.47
N GLN A 108 -15.85 18.30 2.18
CA GLN A 108 -15.69 19.59 1.52
C GLN A 108 -15.95 20.80 2.43
N VAL A 109 -15.00 21.74 2.44
CA VAL A 109 -15.24 23.17 2.68
C VAL A 109 -14.87 23.94 1.42
#